data_AF-A0A368TF43-F1
#
_entry.id   AF-A0A368TF43-F1
#
_cell.length_a   1.000
_cell.length_b   1.000
_cell.length_c   1.000
_cell.angle_alpha   90.00
_cell.angle_beta   90.00
_cell.angle_gamma   90.00
#
_symmetry.space_group_name_H-M   'P 1'
#
loop_
_entity.id
_entity.type
_entity.pdbx_description
1 polymer ?
#
loop_
_entity_poly.entity_id
_entity_poly.type
_entity_poly.pdbx_seq_one_letter_code
_entity_poly.pdbx_strand_id
1 'polypeptide(L)'
;MSVSGAATKKLTESPFAKSEIKNIDYEVVSGTERVKNSTEVSIKIVLTNISKEIGTSKLIFYSELVGAEGHIEDTVLQSGSIYTLNHGAVGEEAVVSWSGEAPGVNRRGSFTVLNITQETAEGQYLVESIIRDVSSETAEEALKVWYKAKKVIEEVNQTLTNASEKGLNVASASTKFELAMELLNNSLGHYNMGMQDAALEEAKRALIHAEEANNLTKGAELSSGIKNYGILAVVVVVIVVVLVLILMQRKRKRGIY
;
A
#
# COMPACT_ATOMS: atom_id res chain seq x y z
N MET A 1 8.44 -9.95 19.82
CA MET A 1 8.98 -11.33 19.80
C MET A 1 8.77 -11.85 18.37
N SER A 2 9.85 -12.05 17.64
CA SER A 2 9.82 -12.48 16.25
C SER A 2 9.66 -13.99 16.23
N VAL A 3 8.55 -14.49 15.69
CA VAL A 3 8.38 -15.94 15.51
C VAL A 3 9.27 -16.33 14.33
N SER A 4 10.40 -16.90 14.71
CA SER A 4 11.32 -17.73 13.94
C SER A 4 10.67 -18.41 12.73
N GLY A 5 11.33 -18.32 11.59
CA GLY A 5 10.92 -18.94 10.34
C GLY A 5 10.76 -20.45 10.50
N ALA A 6 9.51 -20.91 10.44
CA ALA A 6 9.24 -22.26 9.98
C ALA A 6 9.56 -22.27 8.47
N ALA A 7 10.58 -23.02 8.07
CA ALA A 7 10.81 -23.30 6.67
C ALA A 7 9.52 -23.91 6.10
N THR A 8 8.78 -23.15 5.29
CA THR A 8 7.59 -23.63 4.61
C THR A 8 8.07 -24.72 3.66
N LYS A 9 7.86 -25.98 4.05
CA LYS A 9 8.14 -27.14 3.19
C LYS A 9 7.36 -26.91 1.91
N LYS A 10 8.06 -26.62 0.80
CA LYS A 10 7.43 -26.43 -0.50
C LYS A 10 6.82 -27.77 -0.91
N LEU A 11 5.50 -27.88 -0.77
CA LEU A 11 4.76 -29.08 -1.18
C LEU A 11 4.79 -29.18 -2.71
N THR A 12 4.79 -30.40 -3.21
CA THR A 12 4.61 -30.67 -4.64
C THR A 12 3.13 -30.55 -4.97
N GLU A 13 2.82 -30.18 -6.22
CA GLU A 13 1.43 -30.14 -6.71
C GLU A 13 0.79 -31.53 -6.62
N SER A 14 -0.50 -31.57 -6.34
CA SER A 14 -1.22 -32.82 -6.21
C SER A 14 -1.29 -33.56 -7.55
N PRO A 15 -0.86 -34.83 -7.61
CA PRO A 15 -1.13 -35.68 -8.77
C PRO A 15 -2.57 -36.23 -8.77
N PHE A 16 -3.33 -36.04 -7.68
CA PHE A 16 -4.63 -36.67 -7.47
C PHE A 16 -5.84 -35.77 -7.74
N ALA A 17 -5.61 -34.46 -7.92
CA ALA A 17 -6.62 -33.49 -8.31
C ALA A 17 -5.94 -32.26 -8.92
N LYS A 18 -6.57 -31.66 -9.95
CA LYS A 18 -6.17 -30.38 -10.51
C LYS A 18 -7.12 -29.30 -10.06
N SER A 19 -6.61 -28.16 -9.60
CA SER A 19 -7.42 -26.98 -9.32
C SER A 19 -7.54 -26.10 -10.58
N GLU A 20 -8.72 -25.51 -10.75
CA GLU A 20 -8.94 -24.41 -11.68
C GLU A 20 -9.68 -23.28 -10.97
N ILE A 21 -9.07 -22.11 -10.92
CA ILE A 21 -9.69 -20.90 -10.37
C ILE A 21 -10.71 -20.38 -11.39
N LYS A 22 -12.00 -20.48 -11.06
CA LYS A 22 -13.07 -19.96 -11.92
C LYS A 22 -13.34 -18.49 -11.66
N ASN A 23 -13.24 -18.06 -10.40
CA ASN A 23 -13.46 -16.66 -10.05
C ASN A 23 -12.72 -16.26 -8.76
N ILE A 24 -12.29 -15.01 -8.72
CA ILE A 24 -11.81 -14.32 -7.52
C ILE A 24 -12.31 -12.87 -7.61
N ASP A 25 -13.28 -12.54 -6.78
CA ASP A 25 -13.87 -11.20 -6.70
C ASP A 25 -13.40 -10.49 -5.42
N TYR A 26 -13.06 -9.21 -5.54
CA TYR A 26 -12.75 -8.32 -4.43
C TYR A 26 -12.78 -6.86 -4.86
N GLU A 27 -12.98 -5.95 -3.91
CA GLU A 27 -12.74 -4.53 -4.14
C GLU A 27 -11.25 -4.22 -4.20
N VAL A 28 -10.88 -3.28 -5.06
CA VAL A 28 -9.50 -2.87 -5.29
C VAL A 28 -9.30 -1.46 -4.75
N VAL A 29 -8.15 -1.20 -4.11
CA VAL A 29 -7.76 0.17 -3.73
C VAL A 29 -7.56 1.01 -4.98
N SER A 30 -8.19 2.19 -5.03
CA SER A 30 -8.26 3.03 -6.23
C SER A 30 -6.88 3.33 -6.84
N GLY A 31 -6.73 3.07 -8.13
CA GLY A 31 -5.47 3.29 -8.85
C GLY A 31 -4.38 2.26 -8.57
N THR A 32 -4.73 1.11 -7.98
CA THR A 32 -3.83 -0.02 -7.76
C THR A 32 -4.45 -1.34 -8.22
N GLU A 33 -3.76 -2.47 -8.02
CA GLU A 33 -4.28 -3.83 -8.20
C GLU A 33 -4.46 -4.57 -6.86
N ARG A 34 -4.32 -3.86 -5.73
CA ARG A 34 -4.33 -4.45 -4.38
C ARG A 34 -5.74 -4.58 -3.85
N VAL A 35 -6.00 -5.68 -3.15
CA VAL A 35 -7.24 -5.91 -2.43
C VAL A 35 -7.42 -4.81 -1.39
N LYS A 36 -8.59 -4.18 -1.38
CA LYS A 36 -8.95 -3.19 -0.38
C LYS A 36 -9.16 -3.88 0.96
N ASN A 37 -8.56 -3.34 2.01
CA ASN A 37 -8.69 -3.90 3.35
C ASN A 37 -10.14 -3.80 3.82
N SER A 38 -10.54 -4.75 4.67
CA SER A 38 -11.88 -4.77 5.24
C SER A 38 -13.02 -4.78 4.24
N THR A 39 -12.78 -5.36 3.06
CA THR A 39 -13.83 -5.64 2.06
C THR A 39 -13.92 -7.13 1.81
N GLU A 40 -15.08 -7.58 1.34
CA GLU A 40 -15.31 -8.98 1.00
C GLU A 40 -14.39 -9.45 -0.12
N VAL A 41 -13.91 -10.68 0.02
CA VAL A 41 -13.20 -11.46 -0.99
C VAL A 41 -14.00 -12.75 -1.19
N SER A 42 -14.34 -13.06 -2.44
CA SER A 42 -15.07 -14.28 -2.81
C SER A 42 -14.28 -15.06 -3.86
N ILE A 43 -14.14 -16.36 -3.66
CA ILE A 43 -13.31 -17.25 -4.47
C ILE A 43 -14.14 -18.46 -4.87
N LYS A 44 -14.01 -18.87 -6.12
CA LYS A 44 -14.57 -20.12 -6.64
C LYS A 44 -13.50 -20.91 -7.35
N ILE A 45 -13.24 -22.13 -6.87
CA ILE A 45 -12.31 -23.09 -7.45
C ILE A 45 -13.10 -24.34 -7.85
N VAL A 46 -12.71 -24.95 -8.95
CA VAL A 46 -13.20 -26.27 -9.36
C VAL A 46 -12.02 -27.24 -9.32
N LEU A 47 -12.17 -28.31 -8.56
CA LEU A 47 -11.24 -29.42 -8.53
C LEU A 47 -11.69 -30.42 -9.60
N THR A 48 -10.80 -30.75 -10.53
CA THR A 48 -11.04 -31.67 -11.66
C THR A 48 -10.01 -32.79 -11.65
N ASN A 49 -10.18 -33.77 -12.56
CA ASN A 49 -9.25 -34.90 -12.71
C ASN A 49 -8.99 -35.62 -11.38
N ILE A 50 -10.05 -35.80 -10.58
CA ILE A 50 -9.97 -36.43 -9.27
C ILE A 50 -9.64 -37.92 -9.48
N SER A 51 -8.44 -38.34 -9.08
CA SER A 51 -7.94 -39.70 -9.31
C SER A 51 -8.83 -40.73 -8.62
N LYS A 52 -9.33 -41.73 -9.36
CA LYS A 52 -10.12 -42.84 -8.80
C LYS A 52 -9.25 -43.97 -8.23
N GLU A 53 -7.93 -43.88 -8.36
CA GLU A 53 -6.98 -44.90 -7.90
C GLU A 53 -6.81 -44.90 -6.38
N ILE A 54 -7.00 -43.74 -5.74
CA ILE A 54 -7.03 -43.60 -4.28
C ILE A 54 -8.48 -43.55 -3.82
N GLY A 55 -8.82 -44.26 -2.74
CA GLY A 55 -10.22 -44.30 -2.27
C GLY A 55 -10.69 -42.96 -1.68
N THR A 56 -9.88 -42.38 -0.78
CA THR A 56 -10.19 -41.13 -0.10
C THR A 56 -8.94 -40.28 0.11
N SER A 57 -9.10 -38.96 0.15
CA SER A 57 -8.07 -38.02 0.62
C SER A 57 -8.66 -36.99 1.56
N LYS A 58 -7.82 -36.27 2.29
CA LYS A 58 -8.22 -35.17 3.16
C LYS A 58 -7.78 -33.85 2.54
N LEU A 59 -8.73 -32.97 2.24
CA LEU A 59 -8.47 -31.59 1.88
C LEU A 59 -8.41 -30.75 3.15
N ILE A 60 -7.33 -30.02 3.34
CA ILE A 60 -7.11 -29.13 4.49
C ILE A 60 -7.13 -27.70 3.98
N PHE A 61 -7.99 -26.88 4.58
CA PHE A 61 -8.22 -25.50 4.16
C PHE A 61 -7.56 -24.55 5.14
N TYR A 62 -6.91 -23.52 4.61
CA TYR A 62 -6.37 -22.42 5.39
C TYR A 62 -6.64 -21.10 4.69
N SER A 63 -7.02 -20.09 5.47
CA SER A 63 -7.27 -18.73 4.99
C SER A 63 -6.96 -17.75 6.11
N GLU A 64 -6.37 -16.62 5.71
CA GLU A 64 -6.12 -15.45 6.57
C GLU A 64 -7.26 -14.42 6.47
N LEU A 65 -8.31 -14.68 5.68
CA LEU A 65 -9.50 -13.82 5.66
C LEU A 65 -10.21 -13.83 7.03
N VAL A 66 -10.76 -12.68 7.41
CA VAL A 66 -11.54 -12.54 8.64
C VAL A 66 -12.92 -13.13 8.43
N GLY A 67 -13.34 -14.02 9.32
CA GLY A 67 -14.61 -14.74 9.17
C GLY A 67 -14.65 -15.67 7.95
N ALA A 68 -13.49 -16.22 7.55
CA ALA A 68 -13.38 -17.08 6.40
C ALA A 68 -14.28 -18.32 6.48
N GLU A 69 -15.20 -18.44 5.54
CA GLU A 69 -16.10 -19.58 5.39
C GLU A 69 -16.03 -20.10 3.96
N GLY A 70 -16.06 -21.42 3.83
CA GLY A 70 -16.14 -22.08 2.54
C GLY A 70 -17.23 -23.13 2.49
N HIS A 71 -17.48 -23.62 1.28
CA HIS A 71 -18.48 -24.62 1.01
C HIS A 71 -17.97 -25.59 -0.05
N ILE A 72 -18.16 -26.88 0.20
CA ILE A 72 -18.12 -27.94 -0.81
C ILE A 72 -19.44 -28.69 -0.70
N GLU A 73 -20.24 -28.66 -1.77
CA GLU A 73 -21.63 -29.13 -1.73
C GLU A 73 -22.39 -28.46 -0.56
N ASP A 74 -23.03 -29.24 0.31
CA ASP A 74 -23.74 -28.75 1.50
C ASP A 74 -22.84 -28.68 2.76
N THR A 75 -21.53 -28.95 2.62
CA THR A 75 -20.60 -28.96 3.76
C THR A 75 -19.96 -27.58 3.95
N VAL A 76 -20.23 -26.97 5.10
CA VAL A 76 -19.59 -25.73 5.54
C VAL A 76 -18.17 -26.02 6.04
N LEU A 77 -17.23 -25.20 5.59
CA LEU A 77 -15.81 -25.27 5.87
C LEU A 77 -15.35 -23.98 6.55
N GLN A 78 -14.40 -24.10 7.45
CA GLN A 78 -13.78 -22.98 8.16
C GLN A 78 -12.26 -23.04 7.96
N SER A 79 -11.56 -21.94 8.20
CA SER A 79 -10.09 -21.97 8.19
C SER A 79 -9.56 -22.99 9.21
N GLY A 80 -8.65 -23.87 8.78
CA GLY A 80 -8.14 -25.02 9.54
C GLY A 80 -9.01 -26.28 9.48
N SER A 81 -10.15 -26.25 8.79
CA SER A 81 -11.03 -27.42 8.64
C SER A 81 -10.45 -28.46 7.68
N ILE A 82 -10.95 -29.68 7.83
CA ILE A 82 -10.60 -30.84 7.02
C ILE A 82 -11.87 -31.39 6.36
N TYR A 83 -11.83 -31.56 5.05
CA TYR A 83 -12.87 -32.22 4.28
C TYR A 83 -12.36 -33.56 3.75
N THR A 84 -13.10 -34.65 3.99
CA THR A 84 -12.73 -35.96 3.43
C THR A 84 -13.35 -36.09 2.05
N LEU A 85 -12.52 -36.04 1.01
CA LEU A 85 -12.94 -36.26 -0.36
C LEU A 85 -12.99 -37.77 -0.62
N ASN A 86 -14.18 -38.30 -0.95
CA ASN A 86 -14.32 -39.65 -1.46
C ASN A 86 -14.17 -39.64 -2.97
N HIS A 87 -13.03 -40.12 -3.46
CA HIS A 87 -12.68 -40.05 -4.87
C HIS A 87 -13.58 -40.94 -5.72
N GLY A 88 -14.08 -42.06 -5.19
CA GLY A 88 -14.99 -42.95 -5.91
C GLY A 88 -16.43 -42.43 -6.00
N ALA A 89 -16.87 -41.66 -5.01
CA ALA A 89 -18.24 -41.14 -4.93
C ALA A 89 -18.40 -39.73 -5.52
N VAL A 90 -17.36 -38.89 -5.43
CA VAL A 90 -17.38 -37.56 -6.06
C VAL A 90 -17.48 -37.72 -7.58
N GLY A 91 -18.16 -36.78 -8.23
CA GLY A 91 -18.28 -36.73 -9.69
C GLY A 91 -16.93 -36.49 -10.40
N GLU A 92 -17.00 -35.95 -11.61
CA GLU A 92 -15.79 -35.53 -12.34
C GLU A 92 -15.18 -34.26 -11.74
N GLU A 93 -16.00 -33.46 -11.05
CA GLU A 93 -15.63 -32.17 -10.49
C GLU A 93 -16.12 -32.02 -9.03
N ALA A 94 -15.37 -31.26 -8.23
CA ALA A 94 -15.80 -30.77 -6.93
C ALA A 94 -15.64 -29.25 -6.89
N VAL A 95 -16.70 -28.53 -6.52
CA VAL A 95 -16.69 -27.07 -6.48
C VAL A 95 -16.40 -26.62 -5.05
N VAL A 96 -15.38 -25.79 -4.90
CA VAL A 96 -15.04 -25.09 -3.65
C VAL A 96 -15.44 -23.63 -3.81
N SER A 97 -16.35 -23.16 -2.96
CA SER A 97 -16.61 -21.73 -2.80
C SER A 97 -16.01 -21.26 -1.48
N TRP A 98 -15.41 -20.08 -1.45
CA TRP A 98 -14.75 -19.54 -0.25
C TRP A 98 -14.95 -18.04 -0.18
N SER A 99 -15.29 -17.51 0.98
CA SER A 99 -15.54 -16.09 1.18
C SER A 99 -15.08 -15.64 2.56
N GLY A 100 -14.73 -14.36 2.67
CA GLY A 100 -14.40 -13.72 3.93
C GLY A 100 -13.95 -12.28 3.71
N GLU A 101 -13.72 -11.55 4.78
CA GLU A 101 -13.26 -10.16 4.71
C GLU A 101 -11.73 -10.11 4.62
N ALA A 102 -11.19 -9.28 3.73
CA ALA A 102 -9.75 -9.02 3.66
C ALA A 102 -9.26 -8.41 4.99
N PRO A 103 -8.11 -8.85 5.53
CA PRO A 103 -7.59 -8.32 6.80
C PRO A 103 -7.49 -6.80 6.83
N GLY A 104 -7.91 -6.21 7.95
CA GLY A 104 -7.66 -4.80 8.24
C GLY A 104 -6.16 -4.54 8.36
N VAL A 105 -5.59 -3.77 7.43
CA VAL A 105 -4.15 -3.50 7.42
C VAL A 105 -3.82 -2.02 7.43
N ASN A 106 -2.84 -1.70 8.26
CA ASN A 106 -2.30 -0.35 8.37
C ASN A 106 -1.07 -0.11 7.47
N ARG A 107 -0.69 -1.08 6.64
CA ARG A 107 0.34 -0.98 5.60
C ARG A 107 0.13 -2.10 4.59
N ARG A 108 0.75 -2.01 3.41
CA ARG A 108 0.74 -3.12 2.45
C ARG A 108 1.18 -4.43 3.13
N GLY A 109 0.44 -5.50 2.89
CA GLY A 109 0.77 -6.84 3.34
C GLY A 109 0.31 -7.88 2.32
N SER A 110 0.91 -9.06 2.34
CA SER A 110 0.52 -10.18 1.48
C SER A 110 -0.10 -11.26 2.34
N PHE A 111 -1.28 -11.73 1.93
CA PHE A 111 -2.10 -12.65 2.72
C PHE A 111 -2.57 -13.82 1.88
N THR A 112 -2.62 -14.98 2.50
CA THR A 112 -3.15 -16.22 1.96
C THR A 112 -4.66 -16.16 2.02
N VAL A 113 -5.30 -15.79 0.91
CA VAL A 113 -6.77 -15.71 0.86
C VAL A 113 -7.40 -17.10 0.84
N LEU A 114 -6.71 -18.09 0.24
CA LEU A 114 -7.08 -19.49 0.32
C LEU A 114 -5.86 -20.38 0.01
N ASN A 115 -5.62 -21.37 0.87
CA ASN A 115 -4.69 -22.46 0.65
C ASN A 115 -5.41 -23.78 0.87
N ILE A 116 -5.28 -24.69 -0.09
CA ILE A 116 -5.83 -26.04 -0.03
C ILE A 116 -4.66 -27.00 -0.18
N THR A 117 -4.48 -27.85 0.83
CA THR A 117 -3.55 -28.99 0.74
C THR A 117 -4.32 -30.30 0.76
N GLN A 118 -3.75 -31.34 0.16
CA GLN A 118 -4.33 -32.67 0.12
C GLN A 118 -3.41 -33.65 0.80
N GLU A 119 -3.92 -34.34 1.82
CA GLU A 119 -3.24 -35.44 2.50
C GLU A 119 -3.81 -36.78 2.00
N THR A 120 -2.91 -37.68 1.63
CA THR A 120 -3.18 -39.06 1.20
C THR A 120 -2.30 -40.01 2.01
N ALA A 121 -2.45 -41.33 1.80
CA ALA A 121 -1.55 -42.31 2.39
C ALA A 121 -0.08 -42.15 1.91
N GLU A 122 0.13 -41.56 0.72
CA GLU A 122 1.46 -41.41 0.12
C GLU A 122 2.18 -40.12 0.56
N GLY A 123 1.43 -39.14 1.05
CA GLY A 123 1.98 -37.87 1.52
C GLY A 123 1.01 -36.70 1.44
N GLN A 124 1.57 -35.51 1.60
CA GLN A 124 0.86 -34.23 1.55
C GLN A 124 1.28 -33.44 0.31
N TYR A 125 0.29 -32.88 -0.37
CA TYR A 125 0.44 -32.19 -1.65
C TYR A 125 -0.27 -30.84 -1.61
N LEU A 126 0.19 -29.90 -2.44
CA LEU A 126 -0.49 -28.64 -2.67
C LEU A 126 -1.58 -28.84 -3.72
N VAL A 127 -2.81 -28.44 -3.41
CA VAL A 127 -3.89 -28.36 -4.39
C VAL A 127 -3.95 -26.96 -4.98
N GLU A 128 -4.03 -25.94 -4.12
CA GLU A 128 -4.12 -24.54 -4.57
C GLU A 128 -3.55 -23.59 -3.50
N SER A 129 -2.92 -22.50 -3.92
CA SER A 129 -2.43 -21.47 -3.00
C SER A 129 -2.59 -20.08 -3.62
N ILE A 130 -3.61 -19.37 -3.14
CA ILE A 130 -3.93 -18.01 -3.60
C ILE A 130 -3.44 -17.03 -2.55
N ILE A 131 -2.48 -16.21 -2.94
CA ILE A 131 -1.95 -15.09 -2.15
C ILE A 131 -2.34 -13.78 -2.84
N ARG A 132 -2.74 -12.79 -2.05
CA ARG A 132 -3.07 -11.45 -2.53
C ARG A 132 -2.45 -10.37 -1.66
N ASP A 133 -2.04 -9.29 -2.30
CA ASP A 133 -1.61 -8.07 -1.62
C ASP A 133 -2.83 -7.27 -1.18
N VAL A 134 -2.89 -6.95 0.11
CA VAL A 134 -3.95 -6.16 0.75
C VAL A 134 -3.37 -4.82 1.19
N SER A 135 -4.12 -3.74 1.00
CA SER A 135 -3.76 -2.39 1.44
C SER A 135 -5.01 -1.56 1.76
N SER A 136 -4.81 -0.34 2.27
CA SER A 136 -5.87 0.64 2.48
C SER A 136 -5.68 1.87 1.58
N GLU A 137 -6.77 2.60 1.33
CA GLU A 137 -6.73 3.88 0.59
C GLU A 137 -5.74 4.87 1.23
N THR A 138 -5.76 5.02 2.55
CA THR A 138 -4.87 5.94 3.27
C THR A 138 -3.40 5.54 3.15
N ALA A 139 -3.06 4.24 3.23
CA ALA A 139 -1.69 3.78 3.01
C ALA A 139 -1.21 4.07 1.59
N GLU A 140 -2.04 3.80 0.58
CA GLU A 140 -1.69 4.06 -0.81
C GLU A 140 -1.59 5.57 -1.10
N GLU A 141 -2.45 6.40 -0.51
CA GLU A 141 -2.33 7.87 -0.59
C GLU A 141 -1.03 8.36 0.05
N ALA A 142 -0.69 7.86 1.25
CA ALA A 142 0.55 8.21 1.94
C ALA A 142 1.78 7.91 1.08
N LEU A 143 1.85 6.71 0.51
CA LEU A 143 2.94 6.32 -0.40
C LEU A 143 2.96 7.17 -1.68
N LYS A 144 1.81 7.45 -2.28
CA LYS A 144 1.71 8.30 -3.47
C LYS A 144 2.28 9.69 -3.21
N VAL A 145 1.90 10.33 -2.10
CA VAL A 145 2.42 11.64 -1.72
C VAL A 145 3.91 11.55 -1.37
N TRP A 146 4.33 10.49 -0.67
CA TRP A 146 5.73 10.25 -0.35
C TRP A 146 6.61 10.16 -1.60
N TYR A 147 6.22 9.38 -2.61
CA TYR A 147 6.96 9.29 -3.87
C TYR A 147 7.01 10.63 -4.61
N LYS A 148 5.91 11.39 -4.57
CA LYS A 148 5.88 12.75 -5.15
C LYS A 148 6.86 13.68 -4.43
N ALA A 149 6.84 13.70 -3.10
CA ALA A 149 7.74 14.50 -2.27
C ALA A 149 9.20 14.12 -2.53
N LYS A 150 9.51 12.82 -2.53
CA LYS A 150 10.85 12.30 -2.84
C LYS A 150 11.37 12.81 -4.18
N LYS A 151 10.56 12.71 -5.23
CA LYS A 151 10.95 13.19 -6.57
C LYS A 151 11.27 14.69 -6.57
N VAL A 152 10.43 15.51 -5.93
CA VAL A 152 10.67 16.96 -5.84
C VAL A 152 11.94 17.25 -5.03
N ILE A 153 12.19 16.52 -3.94
CA ILE A 153 13.41 16.64 -3.13
C ILE A 153 14.65 16.32 -3.98
N GLU A 154 14.62 15.26 -4.79
CA GLU A 154 15.72 14.90 -5.69
C GLU A 154 16.01 16.00 -6.73
N GLU A 155 14.96 16.58 -7.32
CA GLU A 155 15.07 17.73 -8.24
C GLU A 155 15.64 18.97 -7.53
N VAL A 156 15.15 19.28 -6.33
CA VAL A 156 15.62 20.42 -5.54
C VAL A 156 17.09 20.27 -5.17
N ASN A 157 17.52 19.08 -4.77
CA ASN A 157 18.92 18.79 -4.45
C ASN A 157 19.83 19.16 -5.63
N GLN A 158 19.47 18.72 -6.84
CA GLN A 158 20.23 19.05 -8.04
C GLN A 158 20.27 20.57 -8.31
N THR A 159 19.12 21.26 -8.19
CA THR A 159 19.09 22.72 -8.39
C THR A 159 19.87 23.50 -7.34
N LEU A 160 19.85 23.05 -6.08
CA LEU A 160 20.60 23.64 -4.98
C LEU A 160 22.10 23.50 -5.19
N THR A 161 22.56 22.31 -5.58
CA THR A 161 23.97 22.06 -5.91
C THR A 161 24.43 23.00 -7.02
N ASN A 162 23.69 23.07 -8.13
CA ASN A 162 24.02 23.96 -9.25
C ASN A 162 24.04 25.44 -8.85
N ALA A 163 23.07 25.90 -8.06
CA ALA A 163 23.01 27.28 -7.59
C ALA A 163 24.16 27.62 -6.63
N SER A 164 24.52 26.68 -5.76
CA SER A 164 25.66 26.81 -4.83
C SER A 164 26.99 26.89 -5.59
N GLU A 165 27.20 26.05 -6.61
CA GLU A 165 28.39 26.08 -7.47
C GLU A 165 28.54 27.41 -8.23
N LYS A 166 27.41 28.05 -8.58
CA LYS A 166 27.37 29.40 -9.17
C LYS A 166 27.62 30.52 -8.13
N GLY A 167 27.82 30.19 -6.86
CA GLY A 167 28.01 31.15 -5.77
C GLY A 167 26.75 31.91 -5.37
N LEU A 168 25.56 31.37 -5.64
CA LEU A 168 24.29 31.98 -5.26
C LEU A 168 23.99 31.77 -3.78
N ASN A 169 23.36 32.75 -3.13
CA ASN A 169 22.90 32.60 -1.76
C ASN A 169 21.64 31.71 -1.73
N VAL A 170 21.83 30.46 -1.31
CA VAL A 170 20.76 29.44 -1.21
C VAL A 170 20.41 29.07 0.23
N ALA A 171 20.88 29.82 1.24
CA ALA A 171 20.74 29.42 2.66
C ALA A 171 19.28 29.10 3.06
N SER A 172 18.32 29.95 2.69
CA SER A 172 16.90 29.72 2.99
C SER A 172 16.33 28.51 2.26
N ALA A 173 16.78 28.25 1.03
CA ALA A 173 16.36 27.09 0.24
C ALA A 173 16.94 25.80 0.83
N SER A 174 18.21 25.81 1.27
CA SER A 174 18.85 24.69 1.96
C SER A 174 18.14 24.31 3.26
N THR A 175 17.76 25.29 4.11
CA THR A 175 16.99 25.00 5.34
C THR A 175 15.65 24.32 5.04
N LYS A 176 14.94 24.77 3.99
CA LYS A 176 13.66 24.16 3.58
C LYS A 176 13.84 22.75 3.01
N PHE A 177 14.91 22.54 2.26
CA PHE A 177 15.28 21.23 1.73
C PHE A 177 15.62 20.24 2.85
N GLU A 178 16.44 20.64 3.83
CA GLU A 178 16.77 19.81 4.99
C GLU A 178 15.53 19.39 5.77
N LEU A 179 14.62 20.35 6.04
CA LEU A 179 13.35 20.06 6.69
C LEU A 179 12.48 19.10 5.85
N ALA A 180 12.41 19.28 4.53
CA ALA A 180 11.66 18.38 3.65
C ALA A 180 12.20 16.94 3.70
N MET A 181 13.52 16.75 3.76
CA MET A 181 14.13 15.42 3.91
C MET A 181 13.79 14.80 5.27
N GLU A 182 13.85 15.57 6.36
CA GLU A 182 13.49 15.09 7.70
C GLU A 182 12.04 14.59 7.74
N LEU A 183 11.10 15.39 7.24
CA LEU A 183 9.68 15.05 7.20
C LEU A 183 9.42 13.83 6.29
N LEU A 184 10.14 13.70 5.17
CA LEU A 184 10.04 12.53 4.29
C LEU A 184 10.49 11.24 5.00
N ASN A 185 11.55 11.31 5.81
CA ASN A 185 12.03 10.19 6.62
C ASN A 185 11.04 9.85 7.74
N ASN A 186 10.49 10.86 8.42
CA ASN A 186 9.46 10.68 9.45
C ASN A 186 8.20 10.01 8.87
N SER A 187 7.77 10.44 7.68
CA SER A 187 6.65 9.83 6.95
C SER A 187 6.87 8.32 6.72
N LEU A 188 8.06 7.93 6.25
CA LEU A 188 8.39 6.52 6.05
C LEU A 188 8.45 5.76 7.39
N GLY A 189 8.95 6.40 8.45
CA GLY A 189 8.92 5.87 9.81
C GLY A 189 7.50 5.56 10.28
N HIS A 190 6.59 6.53 10.17
CA HIS A 190 5.17 6.35 10.51
C HIS A 190 4.50 5.26 9.67
N TYR A 191 4.76 5.21 8.36
CA TYR A 191 4.22 4.16 7.49
C TYR A 191 4.64 2.76 7.96
N ASN A 192 5.94 2.59 8.30
CA ASN A 192 6.46 1.31 8.78
C ASN A 192 5.88 0.89 10.13
N MET A 193 5.49 1.86 10.97
CA MET A 193 4.80 1.64 12.24
C MET A 193 3.28 1.40 12.08
N GLY A 194 2.73 1.50 10.86
CA GLY A 194 1.29 1.40 10.62
C GLY A 194 0.50 2.63 11.04
N MET A 195 1.13 3.81 11.14
CA MET A 195 0.47 5.08 11.44
C MET A 195 0.17 5.82 10.14
N GLN A 196 -0.82 5.35 9.36
CA GLN A 196 -1.08 5.80 8.00
C GLN A 196 -1.39 7.30 7.90
N ASP A 197 -2.22 7.83 8.79
CA ASP A 197 -2.59 9.25 8.80
C ASP A 197 -1.37 10.15 9.09
N ALA A 198 -0.55 9.75 10.06
CA ALA A 198 0.69 10.48 10.40
C ALA A 198 1.72 10.38 9.26
N ALA A 199 1.80 9.24 8.57
CA ALA A 199 2.64 9.08 7.40
C ALA A 199 2.21 10.02 6.26
N LEU A 200 0.89 10.10 6.01
CA LEU A 200 0.31 10.98 4.99
C LEU A 200 0.52 12.46 5.32
N GLU A 201 0.32 12.86 6.57
CA GLU A 201 0.53 14.24 7.01
C GLU A 201 2.00 14.68 6.83
N GLU A 202 2.93 13.87 7.30
CA GLU A 202 4.37 14.13 7.15
C GLU A 202 4.80 14.16 5.67
N ALA A 203 4.26 13.27 4.83
CA ALA A 203 4.52 13.30 3.38
C ALA A 203 4.01 14.59 2.73
N LYS A 204 2.82 15.06 3.11
CA LYS A 204 2.25 16.32 2.62
C LYS A 204 3.12 17.51 3.03
N ARG A 205 3.59 17.55 4.27
CA ARG A 205 4.50 18.60 4.77
C ARG A 205 5.86 18.56 4.06
N ALA A 206 6.42 17.36 3.86
CA ALA A 206 7.66 17.18 3.11
C ALA A 206 7.54 17.74 1.69
N LEU A 207 6.43 17.44 0.99
CA LEU A 207 6.17 17.97 -0.34
C LEU A 207 6.09 19.50 -0.34
N ILE A 208 5.34 20.10 0.59
CA ILE A 208 5.19 21.56 0.69
C ILE A 208 6.56 22.22 0.87
N HIS A 209 7.40 21.73 1.78
CA HIS A 209 8.72 22.31 2.02
C HIS A 209 9.70 22.06 0.87
N ALA A 210 9.58 20.94 0.17
CA ALA A 210 10.35 20.70 -1.05
C ALA A 210 9.97 21.69 -2.16
N GLU A 211 8.67 21.95 -2.36
CA GLU A 211 8.19 22.96 -3.32
C GLU A 211 8.64 24.38 -2.92
N GLU A 212 8.61 24.73 -1.63
CA GLU A 212 9.14 26.00 -1.12
C GLU A 212 10.65 26.14 -1.39
N ALA A 213 11.44 25.10 -1.11
CA ALA A 213 12.87 25.08 -1.39
C ALA A 213 13.14 25.28 -2.89
N ASN A 214 12.40 24.60 -3.76
CA ASN A 214 12.51 24.75 -5.22
C ASN A 214 12.27 26.19 -5.66
N ASN A 215 11.21 26.82 -5.14
CA ASN A 215 10.85 28.19 -5.49
C ASN A 215 11.91 29.20 -5.01
N LEU A 216 12.49 28.99 -3.83
CA LEU A 216 13.57 29.83 -3.30
C LEU A 216 14.85 29.70 -4.15
N THR A 217 15.23 28.48 -4.55
CA THR A 217 16.39 28.24 -5.43
C THR A 217 16.21 28.94 -6.77
N LYS A 218 15.04 28.78 -7.41
CA LYS A 218 14.72 29.47 -8.69
C LYS A 218 14.70 31.00 -8.53
N GLY A 219 14.19 31.50 -7.41
CA GLY A 219 14.21 32.93 -7.08
C GLY A 219 15.64 33.47 -6.95
N ALA A 220 16.55 32.70 -6.34
CA ALA A 220 17.96 33.07 -6.25
C ALA A 220 18.60 33.16 -7.65
N GLU A 221 18.33 32.20 -8.54
CA GLU A 221 18.81 32.24 -9.93
C GLU A 221 18.29 33.47 -10.70
N LEU A 222 16.99 33.78 -10.61
CA LEU A 222 16.41 34.96 -11.25
C LEU A 222 17.02 36.26 -10.73
N SER A 223 17.15 36.41 -9.40
CA SER A 223 17.72 37.62 -8.79
C SER A 223 19.18 37.84 -9.18
N SER A 224 19.94 36.76 -9.41
CA SER A 224 21.31 36.82 -9.87
C SER A 224 21.43 37.32 -11.32
N GLY A 225 20.46 36.98 -12.18
CA GLY A 225 20.35 37.49 -13.55
C GLY A 225 19.84 38.94 -13.63
N ILE A 226 19.12 39.42 -12.60
CA ILE A 226 18.54 40.77 -12.52
C ILE A 226 19.49 41.77 -11.84
N LYS A 227 20.80 41.46 -11.72
CA LYS A 227 21.81 42.44 -11.25
C LYS A 227 21.96 43.72 -12.12
N ASN A 228 21.10 43.93 -13.11
CA ASN A 228 20.82 45.24 -13.71
C ASN A 228 19.40 45.74 -13.36
N TYR A 229 19.32 46.53 -12.28
CA TYR A 229 18.32 47.56 -11.90
C TYR A 229 16.86 47.39 -12.37
N GLY A 230 15.92 47.06 -11.46
CA GLY A 230 14.49 47.36 -11.66
C GLY A 230 13.45 46.70 -10.73
N ILE A 231 13.70 45.52 -10.17
CA ILE A 231 12.62 44.66 -9.62
C ILE A 231 12.44 44.75 -8.08
N LEU A 232 13.39 45.38 -7.37
CA LEU A 232 13.30 45.56 -5.91
C LEU A 232 12.05 46.34 -5.45
N ALA A 233 11.45 47.16 -6.32
CA ALA A 233 10.22 47.89 -6.01
C ALA A 233 8.96 46.99 -5.97
N VAL A 234 8.88 45.93 -6.79
CA VAL A 234 7.65 45.13 -6.93
C VAL A 234 7.51 44.12 -5.79
N VAL A 235 8.60 43.50 -5.36
CA VAL A 235 8.59 42.49 -4.28
C VAL A 235 8.22 43.12 -2.94
N VAL A 236 8.71 44.34 -2.66
CA VAL A 236 8.34 45.08 -1.44
C VAL A 236 6.84 45.41 -1.45
N VAL A 237 6.28 45.80 -2.60
CA VAL A 237 4.84 46.11 -2.72
C VAL A 237 3.98 44.86 -2.47
N VAL A 238 4.36 43.69 -2.99
CA VAL A 238 3.60 42.45 -2.76
C VAL A 238 3.66 42.03 -1.29
N ILE A 239 4.82 42.12 -0.65
CA ILE A 239 4.98 41.80 0.79
C ILE A 239 4.13 42.75 1.65
N VAL A 240 4.09 44.04 1.33
CA VAL A 240 3.26 45.03 2.03
C VAL A 240 1.77 44.72 1.84
N VAL A 241 1.33 44.37 0.62
CA VAL A 241 -0.09 44.02 0.35
C VAL A 241 -0.50 42.76 1.11
N VAL A 242 0.35 41.73 1.16
CA VAL A 242 0.06 40.49 1.90
C VAL A 242 0.03 40.75 3.42
N LEU A 243 0.95 41.56 3.96
CA LEU A 243 0.92 41.96 5.36
C LEU A 243 -0.34 42.74 5.72
N VAL A 244 -0.77 43.68 4.85
CA VAL A 244 -2.02 44.43 5.03
C VAL A 244 -3.24 43.50 5.00
N LEU A 245 -3.30 42.56 4.05
CA LEU A 245 -4.41 41.59 3.97
C LEU A 245 -4.47 40.66 5.20
N ILE A 246 -3.33 40.21 5.71
CA ILE A 246 -3.26 39.39 6.94
C ILE A 246 -3.70 40.20 8.17
N LEU A 247 -3.30 41.47 8.28
CA LEU A 247 -3.71 42.36 9.36
C LEU A 247 -5.22 42.68 9.29
N MET A 248 -5.78 42.85 8.09
CA MET A 248 -7.21 43.07 7.89
C MET A 248 -8.04 41.82 8.23
N GLN A 249 -7.58 40.61 7.88
CA GLN A 249 -8.24 39.36 8.26
C GLN A 249 -8.21 39.12 9.78
N ARG A 250 -7.11 39.50 10.45
CA ARG A 250 -7.03 39.45 11.93
C ARG A 250 -7.96 40.45 12.62
N LYS A 251 -8.18 41.64 12.05
CA LYS A 251 -9.16 42.60 12.57
C LYS A 251 -10.60 42.10 12.43
N ARG A 252 -10.96 41.45 11.32
CA ARG A 252 -12.30 40.85 11.14
C ARG A 252 -12.62 39.73 12.14
N LYS A 253 -11.62 38.96 12.58
CA LYS A 253 -11.80 37.92 13.62
C LYS A 253 -11.79 38.46 15.06
N ARG A 254 -11.49 39.75 15.27
CA ARG A 254 -11.54 40.41 16.59
C ARG A 254 -12.63 41.48 16.70
N GLY A 255 -13.47 41.63 15.68
CA GLY A 255 -14.71 42.41 15.77
C GLY A 255 -15.82 41.56 16.38
N ILE A 256 -15.86 41.48 17.70
CA ILE A 256 -17.10 41.21 18.43
C ILE A 256 -17.88 42.53 18.42
N TYR A 257 -18.98 42.56 17.68
CA TYR A 257 -20.35 42.86 18.12
C TYR A 257 -21.30 42.39 17.03
#